data_AF-A0AAE4S9A0-F1
#
_entry.id   AF-A0AAE4S9A0-F1
#
_cell.length_a   1.000
_cell.length_b   1.000
_cell.length_c   1.000
_cell.angle_alpha   90.00
_cell.angle_beta   90.00
_cell.angle_gamma   90.00
#
_symmetry.space_group_name_H-M   'P 1'
#
loop_
_entity.id
_entity.type
_entity.pdbx_description
1 polymer ?
#
loop_
_entity_poly.entity_id
_entity_poly.type
_entity_poly.pdbx_seq_one_letter_code
_entity_poly.pdbx_strand_id
1 'polypeptide(L)'
;MKVKWLLVGLLSAPSFAIPVENDAVISKDFENNPQLYEEVANLIRLYGYKCDSLSALRPMVFSRGFVAVCNRFSYTYEIEDKGGRWVVTLD
;
A
#
# COMPACT_ATOMS: atom_id res chain seq x y z
N MET A 1 47.78 -15.05 -20.82
CA MET A 1 46.87 -15.03 -19.66
C MET A 1 45.67 -14.18 -20.04
N LYS A 2 44.44 -14.74 -20.08
CA LYS A 2 43.22 -14.00 -20.46
C LYS A 2 42.40 -13.74 -19.20
N VAL A 3 42.32 -12.49 -18.77
CA VAL A 3 41.45 -12.07 -17.65
C VAL A 3 40.01 -12.05 -18.16
N LYS A 4 39.17 -12.92 -17.61
CA LYS A 4 37.75 -13.02 -17.94
C LYS A 4 37.00 -12.10 -16.98
N TRP A 5 36.60 -10.92 -17.48
CA TRP A 5 35.74 -10.00 -16.75
C TRP A 5 34.33 -10.61 -16.64
N LEU A 6 33.94 -10.97 -15.43
CA LEU A 6 32.56 -11.33 -15.11
C LEU A 6 31.76 -10.03 -14.96
N LEU A 7 30.99 -9.69 -16.00
CA LEU A 7 29.96 -8.65 -15.92
C LEU A 7 28.84 -9.18 -15.01
N VAL A 8 28.85 -8.78 -13.74
CA VAL A 8 27.70 -8.95 -12.85
C VAL A 8 26.65 -7.92 -13.28
N GLY A 9 25.59 -8.39 -13.94
CA GLY A 9 24.48 -7.53 -14.35
C GLY A 9 23.78 -6.95 -13.12
N LEU A 10 23.58 -5.63 -13.09
CA LEU A 10 22.69 -4.98 -12.12
C LEU A 10 21.24 -5.45 -12.38
N LEU A 11 20.72 -6.34 -11.53
CA LEU A 11 19.29 -6.62 -11.46
C LEU A 11 18.60 -5.43 -10.79
N SER A 12 17.88 -4.62 -11.55
CA SER A 12 16.96 -3.63 -10.99
C SER A 12 15.84 -4.35 -10.26
N ALA A 13 15.78 -4.22 -8.93
CA ALA A 13 14.65 -4.70 -8.16
C ALA A 13 13.37 -3.98 -8.64
N PRO A 14 12.27 -4.70 -8.90
CA PRO A 14 11.00 -4.05 -9.20
C PRO A 14 10.58 -3.17 -8.04
N SER A 15 10.30 -1.90 -8.34
CA SER A 15 9.68 -0.98 -7.38
C SER A 15 8.22 -1.39 -7.22
N PHE A 16 7.91 -2.16 -6.19
CA PHE A 16 6.54 -2.51 -5.80
C PHE A 16 5.88 -1.32 -5.10
N ALA A 17 5.80 -0.15 -5.75
CA ALA A 17 5.02 0.96 -5.21
C ALA A 17 3.62 0.89 -5.80
N ILE A 18 2.60 0.83 -4.97
CA ILE A 18 1.21 0.89 -5.40
C ILE A 18 0.97 2.19 -6.17
N PRO A 19 0.38 2.12 -7.38
CA PRO A 19 -0.08 3.30 -8.08
C PRO A 19 -1.09 4.08 -7.22
N VAL A 20 -0.81 5.37 -7.00
CA VAL A 20 -1.78 6.33 -6.45
C VAL A 20 -2.53 6.96 -7.62
N GLU A 21 -3.85 6.93 -7.57
CA GLU A 21 -4.69 7.45 -8.65
C GLU A 21 -4.64 8.98 -8.72
N ASN A 22 -4.82 9.56 -9.91
CA ASN A 22 -4.67 11.01 -10.11
C ASN A 22 -5.71 11.83 -9.32
N ASP A 23 -6.88 11.23 -9.07
CA ASP A 23 -7.98 11.77 -8.30
C ASP A 23 -7.99 11.26 -6.84
N ALA A 24 -6.88 10.65 -6.39
CA ALA A 24 -6.81 10.09 -5.06
C ALA A 24 -6.95 11.15 -3.96
N VAL A 25 -7.71 10.80 -2.91
CA VAL A 25 -7.93 11.66 -1.74
C VAL A 25 -7.15 11.10 -0.55
N ILE A 26 -5.95 11.61 -0.32
CA ILE A 26 -5.09 11.21 0.79
C ILE A 26 -5.19 12.24 1.91
N SER A 27 -5.34 11.78 3.16
CA SER A 27 -5.32 12.68 4.32
C SER A 27 -3.96 13.37 4.41
N LYS A 28 -3.96 14.64 4.82
CA LYS A 28 -2.74 15.43 5.08
C LYS A 28 -1.77 14.75 6.03
N ASP A 29 -2.28 13.90 6.93
CA ASP A 29 -1.47 13.12 7.86
C ASP A 29 -0.51 12.14 7.14
N PHE A 30 -0.83 11.77 5.90
CA PHE A 30 -0.15 10.71 5.15
C PHE A 30 0.46 11.17 3.82
N GLU A 31 0.13 12.36 3.32
CA GLU A 31 0.58 12.87 2.00
C GLU A 31 2.10 12.74 1.78
N ASN A 32 2.90 12.85 2.84
CA ASN A 32 4.37 12.78 2.80
C ASN A 32 4.94 11.41 3.19
N ASN A 33 4.14 10.35 3.21
CA ASN A 33 4.55 9.00 3.60
C ASN A 33 4.17 7.96 2.53
N PRO A 34 4.86 7.94 1.37
CA PRO A 34 4.55 7.01 0.28
C PRO A 34 4.79 5.54 0.65
N GLN A 35 5.65 5.24 1.63
CA GLN A 35 5.86 3.88 2.13
C GLN A 35 4.58 3.31 2.76
N LEU A 36 3.84 4.13 3.51
CA LEU A 36 2.58 3.74 4.13
C LEU A 36 1.55 3.24 3.10
N TYR A 37 1.53 3.83 1.90
CA TYR A 37 0.57 3.46 0.86
C TYR A 37 0.75 2.00 0.44
N GLU A 38 2.00 1.59 0.24
CA GLU A 38 2.34 0.22 -0.12
C GLU A 38 2.12 -0.75 1.04
N GLU A 39 2.45 -0.34 2.27
CA GLU A 39 2.21 -1.17 3.46
C GLU A 39 0.71 -1.46 3.66
N VAL A 40 -0.13 -0.43 3.52
CA VAL A 40 -1.60 -0.55 3.59
C VAL A 40 -2.12 -1.47 2.49
N ALA A 41 -1.68 -1.27 1.25
CA ALA A 41 -2.09 -2.11 0.13
C ALA A 41 -1.68 -3.57 0.32
N ASN A 42 -0.45 -3.80 0.80
CA ASN A 42 0.04 -5.16 1.07
C ASN A 42 -0.74 -5.82 2.20
N LEU A 43 -1.10 -5.10 3.24
CA LEU A 43 -1.93 -5.64 4.31
C LEU A 43 -3.31 -6.08 3.77
N ILE A 44 -3.95 -5.27 2.93
CA ILE A 44 -5.22 -5.64 2.26
C ILE A 44 -5.04 -6.92 1.42
N ARG A 45 -3.98 -6.99 0.61
CA ARG A 45 -3.67 -8.16 -0.24
C ARG A 45 -3.37 -9.42 0.57
N LEU A 46 -2.65 -9.29 1.68
CA LEU A 46 -2.35 -10.41 2.59
C LEU A 46 -3.62 -11.01 3.22
N TYR A 47 -4.66 -10.18 3.39
CA TYR A 47 -5.99 -10.61 3.81
C TYR A 47 -6.84 -11.22 2.67
N GLY A 48 -6.28 -11.35 1.46
CA GLY A 48 -6.92 -11.97 0.30
C GLY A 48 -7.80 -11.02 -0.51
N TYR A 49 -7.82 -9.72 -0.18
CA TYR A 49 -8.57 -8.71 -0.91
C TYR A 49 -7.75 -8.11 -2.06
N LYS A 50 -8.44 -7.44 -2.99
CA LYS A 50 -7.82 -6.76 -4.13
C LYS A 50 -7.58 -5.28 -3.83
N CYS A 51 -6.34 -4.83 -3.95
CA CYS A 51 -5.98 -3.41 -3.95
C CYS A 51 -4.79 -3.21 -4.90
N ASP A 52 -5.09 -2.86 -6.15
CA ASP A 52 -4.10 -2.71 -7.21
C ASP A 52 -3.68 -1.25 -7.38
N SER A 53 -4.58 -0.31 -7.05
CA SER A 53 -4.34 1.14 -7.03
C SER A 53 -5.06 1.80 -5.85
N LEU A 54 -4.50 2.89 -5.33
CA LEU A 54 -5.02 3.61 -4.17
C LEU A 54 -5.81 4.85 -4.61
N SER A 55 -7.08 4.90 -4.20
CA SER A 55 -8.03 6.00 -4.48
C SER A 55 -8.23 6.90 -3.27
N ALA A 56 -8.09 6.39 -2.03
CA ALA A 56 -8.12 7.23 -0.84
C ALA A 56 -7.41 6.55 0.34
N LEU A 57 -6.89 7.37 1.26
CA LEU A 57 -6.34 6.89 2.53
C LEU A 57 -6.53 7.94 3.63
N ARG A 58 -7.15 7.55 4.73
CA ARG A 58 -7.41 8.43 5.88
C ARG A 58 -7.34 7.67 7.20
N PRO A 59 -7.04 8.33 8.32
CA PRO A 59 -7.12 7.70 9.62
C PRO A 59 -8.57 7.37 9.97
N MET A 60 -8.77 6.33 10.78
CA MET A 60 -10.04 6.09 11.45
C MET A 60 -10.29 7.14 12.53
N VAL A 61 -11.56 7.49 12.75
CA VAL A 61 -11.96 8.53 13.73
C VAL A 61 -12.17 7.95 15.13
N PHE A 62 -12.72 6.74 15.23
CA PHE A 62 -13.14 6.14 16.50
C PHE A 62 -12.26 4.96 16.97
N SER A 63 -11.32 4.53 16.14
CA SER A 63 -10.44 3.39 16.40
C SER A 63 -9.03 3.68 15.87
N ARG A 64 -8.06 2.82 16.24
CA ARG A 64 -6.71 2.89 15.71
C ARG A 64 -6.67 2.12 14.39
N GLY A 65 -6.28 2.77 13.31
CA GLY A 65 -6.27 2.16 12.00
C GLY A 65 -6.45 3.14 10.86
N PHE A 66 -6.75 2.60 9.69
CA PHE A 66 -6.89 3.33 8.43
C PHE A 66 -8.19 2.96 7.73
N VAL A 67 -8.76 3.91 7.01
CA VAL A 67 -9.71 3.62 5.94
C VAL A 67 -8.98 3.84 4.62
N ALA A 68 -8.91 2.78 3.80
CA ALA A 68 -8.31 2.82 2.48
C ALA A 68 -9.37 2.53 1.43
N VAL A 69 -9.33 3.24 0.31
CA VAL A 69 -10.20 2.98 -0.83
C VAL A 69 -9.33 2.64 -2.02
N CYS A 70 -9.62 1.53 -2.71
CA CYS A 70 -8.81 1.03 -3.82
C CYS A 70 -9.61 0.90 -5.13
N ASN A 71 -8.87 0.90 -6.24
CA ASN A 71 -9.34 0.59 -7.59
C ASN A 71 -10.48 1.50 -8.07
N ARG A 72 -10.20 2.80 -8.28
CA ARG A 72 -11.17 3.82 -8.72
C ARG A 72 -12.40 3.90 -7.82
N PHE A 73 -12.17 3.99 -6.52
CA PHE A 73 -13.22 4.08 -5.51
C PHE A 73 -14.17 2.87 -5.44
N SER A 74 -13.75 1.70 -5.95
CA SER A 74 -14.62 0.52 -6.03
C SER A 74 -14.71 -0.27 -4.73
N TYR A 75 -13.69 -0.19 -3.88
CA TYR A 75 -13.62 -0.98 -2.64
C TYR A 75 -13.14 -0.13 -1.48
N THR A 76 -13.94 -0.05 -0.42
CA THR A 76 -13.58 0.60 0.84
C THR A 76 -13.20 -0.45 1.86
N TYR A 77 -12.01 -0.29 2.45
CA TYR A 77 -11.49 -1.17 3.46
C TYR A 77 -11.28 -0.43 4.77
N GLU A 78 -11.78 -1.04 5.84
CA GLU A 78 -11.44 -0.68 7.21
C GLU A 78 -10.29 -1.58 7.68
N ILE A 79 -9.20 -0.95 8.14
CA ILE A 79 -7.95 -1.62 8.53
C ILE A 79 -7.68 -1.26 9.99
N GLU A 80 -8.13 -2.11 10.91
CA GLU A 80 -8.11 -1.85 12.35
C GLU A 80 -6.89 -2.50 13.05
N ASP A 81 -6.23 -1.76 13.94
CA ASP A 81 -5.25 -2.30 14.90
C ASP A 81 -5.95 -2.73 16.21
N LYS A 82 -6.14 -4.05 16.35
CA LYS A 82 -6.68 -4.69 17.57
C LYS A 82 -5.56 -5.18 18.49
N GLY A 83 -4.69 -4.27 18.91
CA GLY A 83 -3.63 -4.52 19.90
C GLY A 83 -2.42 -5.27 19.32
N GLY A 84 -1.97 -4.85 18.14
CA GLY A 84 -0.92 -5.50 17.35
C GLY A 84 -1.45 -6.56 16.37
N ARG A 85 -2.74 -6.90 16.45
CA ARG A 85 -3.43 -7.72 15.46
C ARG A 85 -4.21 -6.83 14.50
N TRP A 86 -3.67 -6.67 13.30
CA TRP A 86 -4.37 -5.99 12.21
C TRP A 86 -5.55 -6.81 11.74
N VAL A 87 -6.69 -6.18 11.44
CA VAL A 87 -7.88 -6.81 10.84
C VAL A 87 -8.32 -5.94 9.67
N VAL A 88 -8.60 -6.58 8.52
CA VAL A 88 -9.10 -5.89 7.32
C VAL A 88 -10.53 -6.34 7.05
N THR A 89 -11.45 -5.39 6.95
CA THR A 89 -12.86 -5.61 6.60
C THR A 89 -13.22 -4.79 5.37
N LEU A 90 -13.98 -5.40 4.46
CA LEU A 90 -14.63 -4.71 3.35
C LEU A 90 -15.94 -4.09 3.88
N ASP A 91 -16.12 -2.80 3.63
CA ASP A 91 -17.34 -2.03 3.93
C ASP A 91 -18.30 -2.03 2.72
#